data_AF-A0A0K9P0B1-F1
#
_entry.id   AF-A0A0K9P0B1-F1
#
_cell.length_a   1.000
_cell.length_b   1.000
_cell.length_c   1.000
_cell.angle_alpha   90.00
_cell.angle_beta   90.00
_cell.angle_gamma   90.00
#
_symmetry.space_group_name_H-M   'P 1'
#
loop_
_entity.id
_entity.type
_entity.pdbx_description
1 polymer ?
#
loop_
_entity_poly.entity_id
_entity_poly.type
_entity_poly.pdbx_seq_one_letter_code
_entity_poly.pdbx_strand_id
1 'polypeptide(L)'
;MMDEVKLWHDKREREMYDSFADLYAIIKTTEKLEKAYVRDLVSSSDYETECLKLIAQFKTLSSSLRDSVPSVFKFAEAYKMDCPAALNRLVTSAVPATVEHRSAASVAQTASAVNVAECVQIFITVMDSVKLNMVAVDQVHPLLSDLLIALGKLGGGILPTDFEGKVKVKEWISRLSIMAAADMLNDQQCRQLLFDLESSYNSFMAALPSATG
;
A
#
# COMPACT_ATOMS: atom_id res chain seq x y z
N MET A 1 8.94 -62.80 -3.62
CA MET A 1 9.94 -61.86 -4.15
C MET A 1 9.15 -60.81 -4.90
N MET A 2 9.12 -59.55 -4.44
CA MET A 2 8.46 -58.49 -5.18
C MET A 2 9.44 -57.98 -6.23
N ASP A 3 9.02 -57.98 -7.49
CA ASP A 3 9.80 -57.39 -8.58
C ASP A 3 9.97 -55.88 -8.34
N GLU A 4 11.11 -55.34 -8.78
CA GLU A 4 11.43 -53.92 -8.65
C GLU A 4 10.42 -53.07 -9.43
N VAL A 5 9.76 -52.14 -8.73
CA VAL A 5 8.79 -51.22 -9.34
C VAL A 5 9.56 -50.08 -10.01
N LYS A 6 9.30 -49.87 -11.31
CA LYS A 6 9.88 -48.76 -12.08
C LYS A 6 8.99 -47.53 -11.96
N LEU A 7 9.61 -46.35 -11.91
CA LEU A 7 8.90 -45.08 -11.85
C LEU A 7 8.21 -44.72 -13.18
N TRP A 8 8.71 -45.23 -14.31
CA TRP A 8 8.12 -45.02 -15.64
C TRP A 8 8.27 -46.27 -16.51
N HIS A 9 7.37 -46.40 -17.49
CA HIS A 9 7.32 -47.52 -18.44
C HIS A 9 7.59 -47.11 -19.90
N ASP A 10 7.49 -45.81 -20.23
CA ASP A 10 7.80 -45.29 -21.56
C ASP A 10 8.58 -43.96 -21.54
N LYS A 11 8.97 -43.48 -22.73
CA LYS A 11 9.76 -42.26 -22.89
C LYS A 11 8.98 -41.00 -22.50
N ARG A 12 7.67 -40.96 -22.77
CA ARG A 12 6.82 -39.79 -22.51
C ARG A 12 6.59 -39.63 -21.01
N GLU A 13 6.34 -40.74 -20.31
CA GLU A 13 6.19 -40.77 -18.86
C GLU A 13 7.49 -40.36 -18.16
N ARG A 14 8.65 -40.80 -18.68
CA ARG A 14 9.96 -40.35 -18.19
C ARG A 14 10.13 -38.83 -18.30
N GLU A 15 9.87 -38.26 -19.47
CA GLU A 15 9.98 -36.80 -19.72
C GLU A 15 9.04 -36.00 -18.81
N MET A 16 7.85 -36.54 -18.52
CA MET A 16 6.91 -35.95 -17.56
C MET A 16 7.48 -35.95 -16.13
N TYR A 17 8.04 -37.07 -15.66
CA TYR A 17 8.67 -37.13 -14.34
C TYR A 17 9.92 -36.26 -14.21
N ASP A 18 10.71 -36.13 -15.28
CA ASP A 18 11.85 -35.19 -15.31
C ASP A 18 11.35 -33.75 -15.10
N SER A 19 10.26 -33.37 -15.78
CA SER A 19 9.64 -32.05 -15.60
C SER A 19 9.05 -31.84 -14.20
N PHE A 20 8.48 -32.89 -13.60
CA PHE A 20 8.00 -32.84 -12.21
C PHE A 20 9.16 -32.70 -11.21
N ALA A 21 10.28 -33.36 -11.48
CA ALA A 21 11.49 -33.24 -10.66
C ALA A 21 12.03 -31.81 -10.69
N ASP A 22 12.05 -31.17 -11.86
CA ASP A 22 12.45 -29.76 -11.99
C ASP A 22 11.51 -28.82 -11.23
N LEU A 23 10.19 -29.03 -11.35
CA LEU A 23 9.20 -28.23 -10.61
C LEU A 23 9.38 -28.39 -9.10
N TYR A 24 9.57 -29.63 -8.63
CA TYR A 24 9.86 -29.93 -7.23
C TYR A 24 11.14 -29.25 -6.76
N ALA A 25 12.21 -29.32 -7.55
CA ALA A 25 13.50 -28.73 -7.23
C ALA A 25 13.43 -27.22 -7.12
N ILE A 26 12.72 -26.54 -8.04
CA ILE A 26 12.52 -25.09 -7.99
C ILE A 26 11.80 -24.70 -6.70
N ILE A 27 10.67 -25.34 -6.38
CA ILE A 27 9.89 -25.02 -5.17
C ILE A 27 10.73 -25.24 -3.90
N LYS A 28 11.47 -26.36 -3.79
CA LYS A 28 12.34 -26.60 -2.63
C LYS A 28 13.50 -25.61 -2.55
N THR A 29 14.07 -25.21 -3.67
CA THR A 29 15.16 -24.23 -3.72
C THR A 29 14.66 -22.86 -3.28
N THR A 30 13.50 -22.42 -3.78
CA THR A 30 12.87 -21.16 -3.35
C THR A 30 12.58 -21.18 -1.85
N GLU A 31 12.10 -22.29 -1.29
CA GLU A 31 11.83 -22.40 0.15
C GLU A 31 13.11 -22.22 0.98
N LYS A 32 14.23 -22.77 0.51
CA LYS A 32 15.54 -22.60 1.16
C LYS A 32 16.06 -21.18 1.02
N LEU A 33 15.88 -20.56 -0.15
CA LEU A 33 16.28 -19.18 -0.40
C LEU A 33 15.50 -18.21 0.50
N GLU A 34 14.17 -18.34 0.61
CA GLU A 34 13.33 -17.52 1.50
C GLU A 34 13.77 -17.69 2.96
N LYS A 35 14.00 -18.93 3.41
CA LYS A 35 14.48 -19.20 4.79
C LYS A 35 15.88 -18.64 5.06
N ALA A 36 16.77 -18.66 4.07
CA ALA A 36 18.10 -18.08 4.18
C ALA A 36 18.03 -16.55 4.29
N TYR A 37 17.18 -15.92 3.49
CA TYR A 37 16.97 -14.47 3.54
C TYR A 37 16.35 -14.03 4.87
N VAL A 38 15.31 -14.72 5.36
CA VAL A 38 14.68 -14.43 6.68
C VAL A 38 15.67 -14.57 7.83
N ARG A 39 16.69 -15.43 7.69
CA ARG A 39 17.75 -15.63 8.67
C ARG A 39 18.95 -14.72 8.45
N ASP A 40 18.84 -13.75 7.55
CA ASP A 40 19.89 -12.78 7.21
C ASP A 40 21.21 -13.44 6.76
N LEU A 41 21.11 -14.60 6.08
CA LEU A 41 22.27 -15.36 5.59
C LEU A 41 22.70 -14.93 4.17
N VAL A 42 21.89 -14.14 3.48
CA VAL A 42 22.09 -13.71 2.10
C VAL A 42 21.70 -12.24 2.00
N SER A 43 22.48 -11.45 1.26
CA SER A 43 22.19 -10.02 1.07
C SER A 43 20.88 -9.82 0.29
N SER A 44 20.23 -8.68 0.48
CA SER A 44 19.01 -8.33 -0.29
C SER A 44 19.25 -8.32 -1.80
N SER A 45 20.43 -7.91 -2.26
CA SER A 45 20.78 -7.87 -3.69
C SER A 45 20.87 -9.27 -4.30
N ASP A 46 21.56 -10.18 -3.62
CA ASP A 46 21.73 -11.55 -4.08
C ASP A 46 20.41 -12.31 -4.00
N TYR A 47 19.65 -12.11 -2.92
CA TYR A 47 18.31 -12.66 -2.76
C TYR A 47 17.38 -12.21 -3.90
N GLU A 48 17.29 -10.91 -4.20
CA GLU A 48 16.44 -10.40 -5.27
C GLU A 48 16.80 -11.04 -6.61
N THR A 49 18.10 -11.09 -6.92
CA THR A 49 18.61 -11.62 -8.18
C THR A 49 18.26 -13.10 -8.35
N GLU A 50 18.54 -13.94 -7.34
CA GLU A 50 18.27 -15.37 -7.41
C GLU A 50 16.77 -15.71 -7.31
N CYS A 51 16.02 -14.95 -6.51
CA CYS A 51 14.57 -15.13 -6.40
C CYS A 51 13.87 -14.84 -7.74
N LEU A 52 14.27 -13.77 -8.45
CA LEU A 52 13.74 -13.45 -9.78
C LEU A 52 14.02 -14.56 -10.80
N LYS A 53 15.22 -15.14 -10.79
CA LYS A 53 15.57 -16.28 -11.66
C LYS A 53 14.65 -17.48 -11.39
N LEU A 54 14.48 -17.86 -10.11
CA LEU A 54 13.61 -18.97 -9.71
C LEU A 54 12.15 -18.72 -10.08
N ILE A 55 11.65 -17.49 -9.91
CA ILE A 55 10.29 -17.12 -10.33
C ILE A 55 10.12 -17.26 -11.85
N ALA A 56 11.09 -16.80 -12.64
CA ALA A 56 11.04 -16.89 -14.11
C ALA A 56 11.06 -18.35 -14.58
N GLN A 57 11.94 -19.17 -14.00
CA GLN A 57 12.01 -20.61 -14.27
C GLN A 57 10.69 -21.30 -13.90
N PHE A 58 10.17 -21.02 -12.70
CA PHE A 58 8.91 -21.56 -12.21
C PHE A 58 7.74 -21.21 -13.15
N LYS A 59 7.61 -19.95 -13.58
CA LYS A 59 6.53 -19.51 -14.48
C LYS A 59 6.63 -20.22 -15.84
N THR A 60 7.84 -20.35 -16.37
CA THR A 60 8.09 -21.02 -17.64
C THR A 60 7.67 -22.50 -17.56
N LEU A 61 8.16 -23.21 -16.56
CA LEU A 61 7.87 -24.63 -16.37
C LEU A 61 6.41 -24.90 -15.97
N SER A 62 5.82 -24.09 -15.10
CA SER A 62 4.42 -24.25 -14.70
C SER A 62 3.46 -23.99 -15.86
N SER A 63 3.84 -23.11 -16.80
CA SER A 63 3.03 -22.86 -18.00
C SER A 63 3.02 -24.05 -18.95
N SER A 64 4.14 -24.75 -19.14
CA SER A 64 4.21 -25.95 -19.97
C SER A 64 3.56 -27.17 -19.32
N LEU A 65 3.50 -27.21 -17.98
CA LEU A 65 2.90 -28.30 -17.22
C LEU A 65 1.42 -28.11 -16.89
N ARG A 66 0.76 -27.05 -17.38
CA ARG A 66 -0.62 -26.69 -16.97
C ARG A 66 -1.63 -27.84 -17.10
N ASP A 67 -1.51 -28.65 -18.14
CA ASP A 67 -2.43 -29.77 -18.40
C ASP A 67 -2.23 -30.93 -17.42
N SER A 68 -0.98 -31.18 -17.01
CA SER A 68 -0.62 -32.26 -16.08
C SER A 68 -0.66 -31.83 -14.61
N VAL A 69 -0.40 -30.54 -14.35
CA VAL A 69 -0.33 -29.91 -13.03
C VAL A 69 -1.18 -28.63 -13.04
N PRO A 70 -2.52 -28.75 -12.99
CA PRO A 70 -3.42 -27.59 -13.02
C PRO A 70 -3.36 -26.78 -11.72
N SER A 71 -2.84 -27.36 -10.63
CA SER A 71 -2.67 -26.69 -9.35
C SER A 71 -1.35 -27.08 -8.71
N VAL A 72 -0.45 -26.09 -8.57
CA VAL A 72 0.83 -26.27 -7.88
C VAL A 72 0.64 -26.56 -6.39
N PHE A 73 -0.44 -26.06 -5.77
CA PHE A 73 -0.79 -26.43 -4.39
C PHE A 73 -1.10 -27.92 -4.25
N LYS A 74 -1.89 -28.49 -5.18
CA LYS A 74 -2.18 -29.94 -5.18
C LYS A 74 -0.93 -30.77 -5.48
N PHE A 75 -0.04 -30.28 -6.34
CA PHE A 75 1.26 -30.91 -6.58
C PHE A 75 2.08 -30.96 -5.30
N ALA A 76 2.21 -29.83 -4.60
CA ALA A 76 2.93 -29.75 -3.34
C ALA A 76 2.34 -30.71 -2.28
N GLU A 77 1.01 -30.79 -2.18
CA GLU A 77 0.34 -31.74 -1.30
C GLU A 77 0.62 -33.20 -1.67
N ALA A 78 0.48 -33.55 -2.95
CA ALA A 78 0.71 -34.91 -3.46
C ALA A 78 2.14 -35.40 -3.19
N TYR A 79 3.14 -34.52 -3.33
CA TYR A 79 4.54 -34.81 -3.03
C TYR A 79 4.95 -34.46 -1.59
N LYS A 80 4.00 -34.14 -0.71
CA LYS A 80 4.22 -33.84 0.73
C LYS A 80 5.26 -32.75 0.97
N MET A 81 5.21 -31.70 0.17
CA MET A 81 6.13 -30.57 0.22
C MET A 81 5.71 -29.56 1.30
N ASP A 82 6.45 -29.53 2.40
CA ASP A 82 6.38 -28.42 3.36
C ASP A 82 7.22 -27.23 2.84
N CYS A 83 6.59 -26.39 2.01
CA CYS A 83 7.19 -25.22 1.38
C CYS A 83 6.24 -23.99 1.35
N PRO A 84 5.73 -23.52 2.51
CA PRO A 84 4.76 -22.43 2.55
C PRO A 84 5.32 -21.09 2.04
N ALA A 85 6.60 -20.80 2.29
CA ALA A 85 7.22 -19.54 1.85
C ALA A 85 7.41 -19.54 0.32
N ALA A 86 7.86 -20.67 -0.24
CA ALA A 86 7.99 -20.82 -1.69
C ALA A 86 6.64 -20.71 -2.40
N LEU A 87 5.58 -21.34 -1.87
CA LEU A 87 4.26 -21.27 -2.48
C LEU A 87 3.72 -19.85 -2.48
N ASN A 88 3.87 -19.11 -1.37
CA ASN A 88 3.52 -17.70 -1.34
C ASN A 88 4.31 -16.89 -2.38
N ARG A 89 5.64 -17.09 -2.44
CA ARG A 89 6.51 -16.35 -3.36
C ARG A 89 6.22 -16.64 -4.83
N LEU A 90 6.08 -17.91 -5.20
CA LEU A 90 6.00 -18.36 -6.59
C LEU A 90 4.58 -18.23 -7.16
N VAL A 91 3.55 -18.50 -6.34
CA VAL A 91 2.15 -18.58 -6.80
C VAL A 91 1.36 -17.31 -6.46
N THR A 92 1.52 -16.77 -5.25
CA THR A 92 0.73 -15.62 -4.78
C THR A 92 1.35 -14.28 -5.19
N SER A 93 2.56 -14.00 -4.71
CA SER A 93 3.19 -12.67 -4.87
C SER A 93 3.89 -12.53 -6.22
N ALA A 94 4.55 -13.59 -6.71
CA ALA A 94 5.26 -13.65 -7.99
C ALA A 94 6.34 -12.56 -8.21
N VAL A 95 6.81 -11.93 -7.13
CA VAL A 95 7.91 -10.96 -7.03
C VAL A 95 8.68 -11.23 -5.73
N PRO A 96 9.97 -10.87 -5.57
CA PRO A 96 10.71 -11.03 -4.31
C PRO A 96 10.11 -10.25 -3.12
N ALA A 97 10.38 -10.69 -1.88
CA ALA A 97 9.83 -10.09 -0.66
C ALA A 97 10.13 -8.60 -0.55
N THR A 98 11.37 -8.24 -0.83
CA THR A 98 11.88 -6.87 -0.78
C THR A 98 11.16 -5.93 -1.74
N VAL A 99 10.79 -6.44 -2.93
CA VAL A 99 10.04 -5.67 -3.93
C VAL A 99 8.61 -5.48 -3.47
N GLU A 100 7.96 -6.54 -2.99
CA GLU A 100 6.60 -6.50 -2.44
C GLU A 100 6.46 -5.48 -1.30
N HIS A 101 7.38 -5.51 -0.34
CA HIS A 101 7.40 -4.57 0.78
C HIS A 101 7.77 -3.14 0.36
N ARG A 102 8.69 -2.98 -0.61
CA ARG A 102 9.04 -1.65 -1.16
C ARG A 102 7.85 -1.01 -1.89
N SER A 103 7.12 -1.79 -2.68
CA SER A 103 5.92 -1.32 -3.38
C SER A 103 4.82 -0.92 -2.40
N ALA A 104 4.60 -1.69 -1.32
CA ALA A 104 3.65 -1.32 -0.28
C ALA A 104 4.04 0.00 0.41
N ALA A 105 5.33 0.18 0.73
CA ALA A 105 5.85 1.41 1.31
C ALA A 105 5.74 2.61 0.35
N SER A 106 6.03 2.44 -0.93
CA SER A 106 5.91 3.52 -1.92
C SER A 106 4.45 3.95 -2.12
N VAL A 107 3.51 3.00 -2.14
CA VAL A 107 2.08 3.32 -2.25
C VAL A 107 1.60 4.12 -1.03
N ALA A 108 2.05 3.75 0.17
CA ALA A 108 1.74 4.51 1.39
C ALA A 108 2.33 5.94 1.35
N GLN A 109 3.54 6.11 0.83
CA GLN A 109 4.16 7.42 0.64
C GLN A 109 3.44 8.28 -0.42
N THR A 110 3.04 7.69 -1.55
CA THR A 110 2.28 8.41 -2.59
C THR A 110 0.90 8.82 -2.09
N ALA A 111 0.18 7.92 -1.39
CA ALA A 111 -1.11 8.24 -0.80
C ALA A 111 -1.00 9.37 0.24
N SER A 112 0.07 9.37 1.04
CA SER A 112 0.41 10.45 1.97
C SER A 112 0.61 11.80 1.25
N ALA A 113 1.40 11.83 0.17
CA ALA A 113 1.65 13.05 -0.61
C ALA A 113 0.38 13.60 -1.28
N VAL A 114 -0.48 12.74 -1.82
CA VAL A 114 -1.77 13.13 -2.42
C VAL A 114 -2.68 13.76 -1.36
N ASN A 115 -2.80 13.15 -0.19
CA ASN A 115 -3.61 13.67 0.91
C ASN A 115 -3.08 15.02 1.43
N VAL A 116 -1.75 15.20 1.47
CA VAL A 116 -1.13 16.49 1.83
C VAL A 116 -1.49 17.56 0.79
N ALA A 117 -1.36 17.26 -0.50
CA ALA A 117 -1.69 18.18 -1.58
C ALA A 117 -3.18 18.59 -1.57
N GLU A 118 -4.09 17.62 -1.36
CA GLU A 118 -5.52 17.86 -1.20
C GLU A 118 -5.78 18.81 -0.02
N CYS A 119 -5.15 18.59 1.13
CA CYS A 119 -5.31 19.44 2.29
C CYS A 119 -4.81 20.88 2.05
N VAL A 120 -3.65 21.04 1.41
CA VAL A 120 -3.11 22.37 1.01
C VAL A 120 -4.07 23.08 0.07
N GLN A 121 -4.59 22.38 -0.94
CA GLN A 121 -5.55 22.93 -1.89
C GLN A 121 -6.82 23.43 -1.19
N ILE A 122 -7.38 22.64 -0.26
CA ILE A 122 -8.61 23.02 0.42
C ILE A 122 -8.36 24.19 1.38
N PHE A 123 -7.22 24.22 2.09
CA PHE A 123 -6.82 25.39 2.89
C PHE A 123 -6.82 26.67 2.05
N ILE A 124 -6.16 26.65 0.89
CA ILE A 124 -6.10 27.79 -0.04
C ILE A 124 -7.50 28.15 -0.51
N THR A 125 -8.30 27.16 -0.90
CA THR A 125 -9.66 27.38 -1.44
C THR A 125 -10.58 28.05 -0.41
N VAL A 126 -10.58 27.59 0.86
CA VAL A 126 -11.38 28.21 1.93
C VAL A 126 -10.90 29.64 2.19
N MET A 127 -9.58 29.86 2.30
CA MET A 127 -9.03 31.19 2.55
C MET A 127 -9.36 32.16 1.41
N ASP A 128 -9.26 31.71 0.16
CA ASP A 128 -9.56 32.52 -1.01
C ASP A 128 -11.06 32.84 -1.12
N SER A 129 -11.95 31.89 -0.79
CA SER A 129 -13.40 32.16 -0.70
C SER A 129 -13.67 33.36 0.21
N VAL A 130 -13.08 33.36 1.42
CA VAL A 130 -13.27 34.45 2.38
C VAL A 130 -12.64 35.75 1.87
N LYS A 131 -11.45 35.70 1.27
CA LYS A 131 -10.76 36.88 0.69
C LYS A 131 -11.49 37.47 -0.50
N LEU A 132 -12.20 36.66 -1.28
CA LEU A 132 -13.03 37.07 -2.42
C LEU A 132 -14.45 37.51 -2.01
N ASN A 133 -14.72 37.62 -0.71
CA ASN A 133 -16.01 38.00 -0.15
C ASN A 133 -17.15 37.00 -0.47
N MET A 134 -16.80 35.73 -0.72
CA MET A 134 -17.73 34.61 -0.79
C MET A 134 -17.87 34.01 0.62
N VAL A 135 -18.70 34.67 1.43
CA VAL A 135 -18.75 34.49 2.89
C VAL A 135 -20.13 34.05 3.40
N ALA A 136 -21.01 33.63 2.50
CA ALA A 136 -22.28 33.00 2.88
C ALA A 136 -22.03 31.61 3.51
N VAL A 137 -22.89 31.21 4.45
CA VAL A 137 -22.77 29.94 5.18
C VAL A 137 -22.75 28.76 4.21
N ASP A 138 -23.60 28.75 3.19
CA ASP A 138 -23.66 27.70 2.17
C ASP A 138 -22.42 27.63 1.26
N GLN A 139 -21.61 28.68 1.21
CA GLN A 139 -20.34 28.71 0.50
C GLN A 139 -19.19 28.24 1.38
N VAL A 140 -19.11 28.73 2.62
CA VAL A 140 -17.97 28.49 3.52
C VAL A 140 -18.08 27.16 4.27
N HIS A 141 -19.28 26.76 4.71
CA HIS A 141 -19.49 25.55 5.50
C HIS A 141 -19.08 24.27 4.77
N PRO A 142 -19.43 24.05 3.47
CA PRO A 142 -18.97 22.87 2.74
C PRO A 142 -17.44 22.81 2.64
N LEU A 143 -16.79 23.95 2.33
CA LEU A 143 -15.32 24.02 2.20
C LEU A 143 -14.61 23.68 3.52
N LEU A 144 -15.14 24.14 4.66
CA LEU A 144 -14.61 23.78 5.98
C LEU A 144 -14.84 22.30 6.31
N SER A 145 -15.98 21.74 5.89
CA SER A 145 -16.28 20.32 6.07
C SER A 145 -15.31 19.45 5.27
N ASP A 146 -15.03 19.82 4.02
CA ASP A 146 -14.03 19.17 3.19
C ASP A 146 -12.63 19.28 3.80
N LEU A 147 -12.28 20.45 4.36
CA LEU A 147 -11.01 20.66 5.05
C LEU A 147 -10.87 19.73 6.25
N LEU A 148 -11.94 19.58 7.04
CA LEU A 148 -11.94 18.69 8.19
C LEU A 148 -11.75 17.22 7.79
N ILE A 149 -12.40 16.80 6.70
CA ILE A 149 -12.25 15.45 6.15
C ILE A 149 -10.81 15.22 5.67
N ALA A 150 -10.25 16.17 4.90
CA ALA A 150 -8.88 16.08 4.39
C ALA A 150 -7.85 16.03 5.53
N LEU A 151 -7.99 16.88 6.55
CA LEU A 151 -7.18 16.81 7.76
C LEU A 151 -7.35 15.45 8.48
N GLY A 152 -8.57 14.90 8.47
CA GLY A 152 -8.90 13.58 9.01
C GLY A 152 -8.07 12.45 8.39
N LYS A 153 -7.94 12.44 7.05
CA LYS A 153 -7.14 11.45 6.29
C LYS A 153 -5.66 11.43 6.69
N LEU A 154 -5.15 12.55 7.22
CA LEU A 154 -3.76 12.71 7.66
C LEU A 154 -3.55 12.41 9.16
N GLY A 155 -4.62 12.14 9.90
CA GLY A 155 -4.56 11.84 11.34
C GLY A 155 -4.01 10.45 11.63
N GLY A 156 -3.17 10.34 12.67
CA GLY A 156 -2.60 9.06 13.11
C GLY A 156 -1.40 8.58 12.29
N GLY A 157 -0.96 9.37 11.31
CA GLY A 157 0.26 9.14 10.52
C GLY A 157 1.15 10.38 10.51
N ILE A 158 0.74 11.42 9.77
CA ILE A 158 1.52 12.66 9.62
C ILE A 158 1.17 13.68 10.70
N LEU A 159 -0.12 13.88 10.96
CA LEU A 159 -0.58 14.85 11.93
C LEU A 159 -0.88 14.18 13.28
N PRO A 160 -0.56 14.86 14.39
CA PRO A 160 -1.02 14.47 15.71
C PRO A 160 -2.54 14.27 15.75
N THR A 161 -3.01 13.33 16.57
CA THR A 161 -4.44 13.04 16.73
C THR A 161 -5.22 14.22 17.29
N ASP A 162 -4.55 15.10 18.04
CA ASP A 162 -5.01 16.32 18.68
C ASP A 162 -4.61 17.60 17.93
N PHE A 163 -4.28 17.50 16.64
CA PHE A 163 -3.87 18.64 15.82
C PHE A 163 -4.84 19.84 15.96
N GLU A 164 -4.33 20.95 16.49
CA GLU A 164 -5.11 22.14 16.86
C GLU A 164 -5.98 22.67 15.71
N GLY A 165 -5.48 22.62 14.47
CA GLY A 165 -6.24 23.06 13.30
C GLY A 165 -7.53 22.28 13.08
N LYS A 166 -7.59 20.98 13.45
CA LYS A 166 -8.85 20.21 13.41
C LYS A 166 -9.87 20.73 14.43
N VAL A 167 -9.41 21.14 15.59
CA VAL A 167 -10.27 21.67 16.66
C VAL A 167 -10.88 23.00 16.20
N LYS A 168 -10.04 23.93 15.72
CA LYS A 168 -10.47 25.22 15.18
C LYS A 168 -11.47 25.08 14.03
N VAL A 169 -11.20 24.20 13.05
CA VAL A 169 -12.12 23.97 11.92
C VAL A 169 -13.46 23.40 12.40
N LYS A 170 -13.47 22.46 13.37
CA LYS A 170 -14.70 21.94 13.96
C LYS A 170 -15.52 23.00 14.69
N GLU A 171 -14.87 23.90 15.42
CA GLU A 171 -15.54 25.00 16.11
C GLU A 171 -16.23 25.94 15.12
N TRP A 172 -15.56 26.25 14.00
CA TRP A 172 -16.16 27.04 12.92
C TRP A 172 -17.33 26.34 12.25
N ILE A 173 -17.23 25.05 11.93
CA ILE A 173 -18.35 24.25 11.40
C ILE A 173 -19.52 24.28 12.38
N SER A 174 -19.28 24.05 13.67
CA SER A 174 -20.33 24.08 14.69
C SER A 174 -21.02 25.45 14.76
N ARG A 175 -20.27 26.54 14.66
CA ARG A 175 -20.81 27.91 14.65
C ARG A 175 -21.66 28.17 13.40
N LEU A 176 -21.22 27.72 12.23
CA LEU A 176 -21.95 27.90 10.97
C LEU A 176 -23.20 27.01 10.88
N SER A 177 -23.18 25.83 11.51
CA SER A 177 -24.30 24.87 11.45
C SER A 177 -25.60 25.36 12.10
N ILE A 178 -25.52 26.38 12.97
CA ILE A 178 -26.69 27.00 13.62
C ILE A 178 -27.18 28.27 12.90
N MET A 179 -26.53 28.66 11.81
CA MET A 179 -26.90 29.81 10.97
C MET A 179 -27.70 29.32 9.74
N ALA A 180 -28.50 30.19 9.15
CA ALA A 180 -29.17 29.87 7.89
C ALA A 180 -28.16 29.85 6.74
N ALA A 181 -28.43 29.03 5.72
CA ALA A 181 -27.58 28.90 4.53
C ALA A 181 -27.24 30.25 3.87
N ALA A 182 -28.19 31.19 3.86
CA ALA A 182 -28.04 32.51 3.26
C ALA A 182 -27.40 33.56 4.18
N ASP A 183 -27.18 33.24 5.47
CA ASP A 183 -26.53 34.17 6.39
C ASP A 183 -25.07 34.37 5.96
N MET A 184 -24.56 35.59 6.12
CA MET A 184 -23.18 35.95 5.80
C MET A 184 -22.36 36.17 7.06
N LEU A 185 -21.11 35.72 7.04
CA LEU A 185 -20.13 36.09 8.05
C LEU A 185 -19.89 37.60 8.00
N ASN A 186 -19.86 38.24 9.17
CA ASN A 186 -19.49 39.65 9.27
C ASN A 186 -17.97 39.84 9.21
N ASP A 187 -17.51 41.09 9.00
CA ASP A 187 -16.09 41.42 8.87
C ASP A 187 -15.21 40.89 10.02
N GLN A 188 -15.72 40.93 11.25
CA GLN A 188 -15.00 40.43 12.42
C GLN A 188 -14.86 38.91 12.37
N GLN A 189 -15.93 38.19 12.02
CA GLN A 189 -15.91 36.74 11.86
C GLN A 189 -15.00 36.31 10.70
N CYS A 190 -15.03 37.02 9.56
CA CYS A 190 -14.15 36.76 8.42
C CYS A 190 -12.67 36.90 8.80
N ARG A 191 -12.31 37.97 9.53
CA ARG A 191 -10.93 38.18 10.02
C ARG A 191 -10.49 37.10 10.99
N GLN A 192 -11.37 36.70 11.92
CA GLN A 192 -11.06 35.64 12.87
C GLN A 192 -10.91 34.28 12.18
N LEU A 193 -11.80 33.96 11.23
CA LEU A 193 -11.74 32.73 10.45
C LEU A 193 -10.43 32.64 9.65
N LEU A 194 -10.06 33.73 8.95
CA LEU A 194 -8.80 33.79 8.21
C LEU A 194 -7.59 33.61 9.14
N PHE A 195 -7.57 34.28 10.30
CA PHE A 195 -6.49 34.12 11.27
C PHE A 195 -6.35 32.67 11.75
N ASP A 196 -7.47 32.03 12.11
CA ASP A 196 -7.48 30.65 12.58
C ASP A 196 -7.04 29.68 11.47
N LEU A 197 -7.46 29.91 10.22
CA LEU A 197 -7.05 29.13 9.06
C LEU A 197 -5.56 29.30 8.74
N GLU A 198 -5.04 30.53 8.74
CA GLU A 198 -3.61 30.80 8.51
C GLU A 198 -2.74 30.20 9.61
N SER A 199 -3.13 30.33 10.87
CA SER A 199 -2.46 29.69 12.01
C SER A 199 -2.48 28.16 11.89
N SER A 200 -3.62 27.59 11.51
CA SER A 200 -3.76 26.15 11.30
C SER A 200 -2.92 25.66 10.12
N TYR A 201 -2.88 26.42 9.02
CA TYR A 201 -2.09 26.11 7.84
C TYR A 201 -0.58 26.15 8.14
N ASN A 202 -0.11 27.16 8.86
CA ASN A 202 1.29 27.26 9.26
C ASN A 202 1.70 26.10 10.17
N SER A 203 0.85 25.75 11.13
CA SER A 203 1.07 24.60 12.01
C SER A 203 1.04 23.28 11.25
N PHE A 204 0.16 23.17 10.25
CA PHE A 204 0.09 22.02 9.35
C PHE A 204 1.39 21.88 8.55
N MET A 205 1.86 22.95 7.91
CA MET A 205 3.10 22.93 7.13
C MET A 205 4.33 22.63 8.00
N ALA A 206 4.37 23.11 9.24
CA ALA A 206 5.43 22.80 10.19
C ALA A 206 5.42 21.33 10.68
N ALA A 207 4.25 20.68 10.65
CA ALA A 207 4.11 19.27 11.03
C ALA A 207 4.46 18.31 9.89
N LEU A 208 4.57 18.78 8.64
CA LEU A 208 5.00 17.95 7.53
C LEU A 208 6.48 17.56 7.69
N PRO A 209 6.87 16.31 7.32
CA PRO A 209 8.26 15.92 7.33
C PRO A 209 9.09 16.88 6.48
N SER A 210 10.07 17.55 7.10
CA SER A 210 11.04 18.32 6.35
C SER A 210 11.83 17.35 5.48
N ALA A 211 11.93 17.63 4.18
CA ALA A 211 12.85 16.90 3.30
C ALA A 211 14.29 17.22 3.74
N THR A 212 14.79 16.56 4.78
CA THR A 212 16.23 16.47 5.04
C THR A 212 16.79 15.56 3.96
N GLY A 213 17.29 16.19 2.88
CA GLY A 213 18.17 15.54 1.91
C GLY A 213 19.52 15.18 2.50
#